data_AF-A0A5C4RPV5-F1
#
_entry.id   AF-A0A5C4RPV5-F1
#
_cell.length_a   1.000
_cell.length_b   1.000
_cell.length_c   1.000
_cell.angle_alpha   90.00
_cell.angle_beta   90.00
_cell.angle_gamma   90.00
#
_symmetry.space_group_name_H-M   'P 1'
#
loop_
_entity.id
_entity.type
_entity.pdbx_description
1 polymer ?
#
loop_
_entity_poly.entity_id
_entity_poly.type
_entity_poly.pdbx_seq_one_letter_code
_entity_poly.pdbx_strand_id
1 'polypeptide(L)'
;MSDPRAQLQSLRFMISAAPGLRERDDWLARLDVIAKALEPPPRTDATIAGNPAEVARLRQDVEDAEHARDAANLQRMKVAGQLNTLQKALAAAAPDVPPAKDAQSHALARISWLADHGGADPQAAVAAKTAEMDAPMPGRAVLEAVIAGERKFTKAQLEFTIAEAMVLTGWAQTPLELMEQGEAWLAELILKNQADAV
;
A
#
# COMPACT_ATOMS: atom_id res chain seq x y z
N MET A 1 -37.78 3.99 25.45
CA MET A 1 -38.59 5.21 25.18
C MET A 1 -39.44 4.93 23.96
N SER A 2 -40.75 5.09 24.03
CA SER A 2 -41.66 4.82 22.90
C SER A 2 -41.49 5.86 21.80
N ASP A 3 -41.63 5.45 20.53
CA ASP A 3 -41.53 6.34 19.38
C ASP A 3 -42.63 7.42 19.42
N PRO A 4 -42.28 8.71 19.55
CA PRO A 4 -43.26 9.80 19.61
C PRO A 4 -44.14 9.88 18.35
N ARG A 5 -43.67 9.39 17.19
CA ARG A 5 -44.47 9.36 15.96
C ARG A 5 -45.60 8.34 16.04
N ALA A 6 -45.32 7.15 16.56
CA ALA A 6 -46.32 6.11 16.77
C ALA A 6 -47.41 6.57 17.77
N GLN A 7 -47.02 7.34 18.79
CA GLN A 7 -47.96 7.92 19.75
C GLN A 7 -48.88 8.97 19.13
N LEU A 8 -48.33 9.85 18.28
CA LEU A 8 -49.13 10.86 17.56
C LEU A 8 -50.08 10.25 16.53
N GLN A 9 -49.66 9.19 15.83
CA GLN A 9 -50.52 8.44 14.91
C GLN A 9 -51.68 7.76 15.64
N SER A 10 -51.40 7.15 16.79
CA SER A 10 -52.43 6.54 17.65
C SER A 10 -53.43 7.59 18.16
N LEU A 11 -52.95 8.75 18.61
CA LEU A 11 -53.81 9.85 19.06
C LEU A 11 -54.68 10.42 17.92
N ARG A 12 -54.10 10.60 16.73
CA ARG A 12 -54.82 11.03 15.52
C ARG A 12 -55.94 10.06 15.16
N PHE A 13 -55.67 8.76 15.25
CA PHE A 13 -56.66 7.71 14.99
C PHE A 13 -57.84 7.79 15.99
N MET A 14 -57.54 7.92 17.29
CA MET A 14 -58.58 8.04 18.33
C MET A 14 -59.46 9.29 18.15
N ILE A 15 -58.86 10.45 17.83
CA ILE A 15 -59.59 11.70 17.60
C ILE A 15 -60.43 11.62 16.32
N SER A 16 -59.91 10.97 15.28
CA SER A 16 -60.65 10.77 14.03
C SER A 16 -61.88 9.88 14.22
N ALA A 17 -61.80 8.89 15.10
CA ALA A 17 -62.88 7.96 15.44
C ALA A 17 -63.93 8.52 16.42
N ALA A 18 -63.74 9.73 16.96
CA ALA A 18 -64.64 10.36 17.92
C ALA A 18 -65.36 11.60 17.32
N PRO A 19 -66.45 11.42 16.55
CA PRO A 19 -67.11 12.52 15.82
C PRO A 19 -67.83 13.53 16.72
N GLY A 20 -68.13 13.17 17.98
CA GLY A 20 -68.74 14.07 18.97
C GLY A 20 -67.73 14.97 19.70
N LEU A 21 -66.44 14.88 19.38
CA LEU A 21 -65.41 15.70 20.01
C LEU A 21 -65.52 17.15 19.53
N ARG A 22 -65.73 18.07 20.46
CA ARG A 22 -65.69 19.51 20.18
C ARG A 22 -64.30 19.89 19.66
N GLU A 23 -64.25 20.72 18.61
CA GLU A 23 -62.99 21.18 17.99
C GLU A 23 -62.11 20.07 17.39
N ARG A 24 -62.71 18.91 17.06
CA ARG A 24 -62.02 17.78 16.39
C ARG A 24 -61.12 18.21 15.23
N ASP A 25 -61.63 19.07 14.36
CA ASP A 25 -60.91 19.48 13.17
C ASP A 25 -59.70 20.37 13.50
N ASP A 26 -59.77 21.20 14.54
CA ASP A 26 -58.63 22.00 15.03
C ASP A 26 -57.55 21.09 15.63
N TRP A 27 -57.95 20.08 16.41
CA TRP A 27 -57.03 19.09 16.95
C TRP A 27 -56.34 18.26 15.86
N LEU A 28 -57.05 17.83 14.83
CA LEU A 28 -56.47 17.11 13.69
C LEU A 28 -55.48 17.99 12.92
N ALA A 29 -55.81 19.27 12.71
CA ALA A 29 -54.92 20.22 12.05
C ALA A 29 -53.63 20.46 12.85
N ARG A 30 -53.71 20.59 14.18
CA ARG A 30 -52.54 20.72 15.05
C ARG A 30 -51.66 19.48 15.03
N LEU A 31 -52.26 18.29 15.04
CA LEU A 31 -51.52 17.03 14.92
C LEU A 31 -50.82 16.89 13.58
N ASP A 32 -51.41 17.37 12.49
CA ASP A 32 -50.77 17.42 11.17
C ASP A 32 -49.55 18.34 11.14
N VAL A 33 -49.63 19.51 11.78
CA VAL A 33 -48.48 20.43 11.90
C VAL A 33 -47.34 19.78 12.69
N ILE A 34 -47.65 19.12 13.81
CA ILE A 34 -46.64 18.46 14.64
C ILE A 34 -46.04 17.25 13.92
N ALA A 35 -46.86 16.44 13.23
CA ALA A 35 -46.38 15.31 12.45
C ALA A 35 -45.40 15.77 11.37
N LYS A 36 -45.75 16.84 10.64
CA LYS A 36 -44.89 17.45 9.62
C LYS A 36 -43.60 18.04 10.19
N ALA A 37 -43.62 18.59 11.40
CA ALA A 37 -42.41 19.08 12.08
C ALA A 37 -41.48 17.95 12.58
N LEU A 38 -42.04 16.76 12.81
CA LEU A 38 -41.30 15.55 13.22
C LEU A 38 -40.87 14.66 12.05
N GLU A 39 -41.33 14.97 10.84
CA GLU A 39 -40.73 14.43 9.62
C GLU A 39 -39.26 14.85 9.59
N PRO A 40 -38.33 13.90 9.40
CA PRO A 40 -36.96 14.28 9.13
C PRO A 40 -36.97 15.24 7.92
N PRO A 41 -36.12 16.28 7.90
CA PRO A 41 -36.03 17.12 6.72
C PRO A 41 -35.86 16.22 5.49
N PRO A 42 -36.48 16.57 4.35
CA PRO A 42 -36.30 15.80 3.14
C PRO A 42 -34.80 15.60 2.96
N ARG A 43 -34.36 14.34 2.92
CA ARG A 43 -33.00 14.02 2.54
C ARG A 43 -32.89 14.45 1.09
N THR A 44 -32.53 15.72 0.89
CA THR A 44 -32.00 16.17 -0.38
C THR A 44 -30.67 15.42 -0.48
N ASP A 45 -30.70 14.29 -1.18
CA ASP A 45 -29.53 13.45 -1.39
C ASP A 45 -28.32 14.25 -1.95
N ALA A 46 -28.54 15.46 -2.45
CA ALA A 46 -27.53 16.44 -2.86
C ALA A 46 -26.56 16.92 -1.75
N THR A 47 -26.87 16.75 -0.45
CA THR A 47 -25.95 17.16 0.64
C THR A 47 -25.14 16.01 1.21
N ILE A 48 -25.48 14.76 0.87
CA ILE A 48 -24.75 13.55 1.30
C ILE A 48 -24.01 12.92 0.09
N ALA A 49 -24.57 13.02 -1.11
CA ALA A 49 -23.85 12.79 -2.34
C ALA A 49 -23.24 14.14 -2.78
N GLY A 50 -21.95 14.34 -2.46
CA GLY A 50 -21.16 15.36 -3.16
C GLY A 50 -21.35 15.23 -4.67
N ASN A 51 -21.15 16.32 -5.41
CA ASN A 51 -21.24 16.35 -6.86
C ASN A 51 -20.64 15.06 -7.45
N PRO A 52 -21.37 14.25 -8.23
CA PRO A 52 -20.90 12.93 -8.66
C PRO A 52 -19.56 13.00 -9.42
N ALA A 53 -19.30 14.12 -10.12
CA ALA A 53 -18.01 14.37 -10.76
C ALA A 53 -16.89 14.62 -9.73
N GLU A 54 -17.19 15.32 -8.63
CA GLU A 54 -16.26 15.54 -7.53
C GLU A 54 -15.99 14.25 -6.75
N VAL A 55 -17.01 13.42 -6.51
CA VAL A 55 -16.84 12.10 -5.88
C VAL A 55 -15.98 11.19 -6.76
N ALA A 56 -16.20 11.18 -8.08
CA ALA A 56 -15.38 10.42 -9.02
C ALA A 56 -13.93 10.91 -9.02
N ARG A 57 -13.71 12.23 -9.07
CA ARG A 57 -12.38 12.83 -8.98
C ARG A 57 -11.68 12.45 -7.67
N LEU A 58 -12.35 12.60 -6.53
CA LEU A 58 -11.77 12.27 -5.23
C LEU A 58 -11.43 10.79 -5.09
N ARG A 59 -12.20 9.88 -5.71
CA ARG A 59 -11.85 8.46 -5.75
C ARG A 59 -10.57 8.23 -6.55
N GLN A 60 -10.47 8.84 -7.73
CA GLN A 60 -9.25 8.79 -8.52
C GLN A 60 -8.05 9.36 -7.76
N ASP A 61 -8.21 10.52 -7.11
CA ASP A 61 -7.16 11.17 -6.33
C ASP A 61 -6.69 10.26 -5.17
N VAL A 62 -7.60 9.52 -4.53
CA VAL A 62 -7.27 8.56 -3.47
C VAL A 62 -6.50 7.37 -4.05
N GLU A 63 -6.96 6.78 -5.16
CA GLU A 63 -6.27 5.67 -5.83
C GLU A 63 -4.85 6.06 -6.26
N ASP A 64 -4.70 7.23 -6.88
CA ASP A 64 -3.40 7.77 -7.30
C ASP A 64 -2.48 8.01 -6.10
N ALA A 65 -3.03 8.54 -4.99
CA ALA A 65 -2.27 8.77 -3.77
C ALA A 65 -1.83 7.45 -3.09
N GLU A 66 -2.67 6.41 -3.12
CA GLU A 66 -2.33 5.08 -2.60
C GLU A 66 -1.22 4.43 -3.44
N HIS A 67 -1.33 4.48 -4.78
CA HIS A 67 -0.28 4.02 -5.68
C HIS A 67 1.04 4.75 -5.45
N ALA A 68 1.02 6.09 -5.35
CA ALA A 68 2.21 6.89 -5.07
C ALA A 68 2.86 6.53 -3.71
N ARG A 69 2.05 6.32 -2.67
CA ARG A 69 2.51 5.88 -1.36
C ARG A 69 3.18 4.52 -1.43
N ASP A 70 2.56 3.56 -2.13
CA ASP A 70 3.04 2.20 -2.19
C ASP A 70 4.34 2.10 -3.01
N ALA A 71 4.46 2.84 -4.12
CA ALA A 71 5.74 3.01 -4.82
C ALA A 71 6.83 3.61 -3.93
N ALA A 72 6.52 4.67 -3.18
CA ALA A 72 7.50 5.28 -2.28
C ALA A 72 7.95 4.32 -1.17
N ASN A 73 7.02 3.54 -0.61
CA ASN A 73 7.34 2.52 0.39
C ASN A 73 8.23 1.42 -0.20
N LEU A 74 7.93 0.96 -1.41
CA LEU A 74 8.76 -0.04 -2.10
C LEU A 74 10.18 0.46 -2.33
N GLN A 75 10.35 1.72 -2.75
CA GLN A 75 11.68 2.33 -2.92
C GLN A 75 12.45 2.44 -1.60
N ARG A 76 11.79 2.77 -0.49
CA ARG A 76 12.44 2.78 0.84
C ARG A 76 12.88 1.38 1.25
N MET A 77 12.03 0.37 1.05
CA MET A 77 12.39 -1.03 1.29
C MET A 77 13.56 -1.45 0.41
N LYS A 78 13.61 -0.97 -0.83
CA LYS A 78 14.72 -1.21 -1.77
C LYS A 78 16.05 -0.72 -1.28
N VAL A 79 16.12 0.57 -0.95
CA VAL A 79 17.33 1.19 -0.42
C VAL A 79 17.77 0.54 0.89
N ALA A 80 16.83 0.26 1.81
CA ALA A 80 17.14 -0.40 3.08
C ALA A 80 17.70 -1.82 2.89
N GLY A 81 17.13 -2.59 1.95
CA GLY A 81 17.60 -3.93 1.61
C GLY A 81 19.01 -3.92 1.01
N GLN A 82 19.26 -3.03 0.05
CA GLN A 82 20.58 -2.84 -0.56
C GLN A 82 21.63 -2.44 0.48
N LEU A 83 21.30 -1.53 1.39
CA LEU A 83 22.19 -1.12 2.48
C LEU A 83 22.53 -2.31 3.40
N ASN A 84 21.56 -3.16 3.72
CA ASN A 84 21.78 -4.36 4.54
C ASN A 84 22.73 -5.35 3.85
N THR A 85 22.53 -5.61 2.56
CA THR A 85 23.40 -6.48 1.77
C THR A 85 24.84 -5.92 1.73
N LEU A 86 25.00 -4.61 1.51
CA LEU A 86 26.31 -3.96 1.55
C LEU A 86 26.99 -4.10 2.93
N GLN A 87 26.25 -3.89 4.01
CA GLN A 87 26.78 -4.04 5.37
C GLN A 87 27.23 -5.48 5.66
N LYS A 88 26.50 -6.49 5.16
CA LYS A 88 26.90 -7.90 5.27
C LYS A 88 28.12 -8.22 4.44
N ALA A 89 28.21 -7.72 3.22
CA ALA A 89 29.39 -7.88 2.36
C ALA A 89 30.63 -7.26 3.01
N LEU A 90 30.51 -6.05 3.55
CA LEU A 90 31.58 -5.40 4.32
C LEU A 90 31.97 -6.21 5.56
N ALA A 91 31.00 -6.82 6.25
CA ALA A 91 31.28 -7.68 7.39
C ALA A 91 32.07 -8.94 7.02
N ALA A 92 31.75 -9.55 5.88
CA ALA A 92 32.47 -10.71 5.38
C ALA A 92 33.89 -10.36 4.90
N ALA A 93 34.07 -9.19 4.29
CA ALA A 93 35.36 -8.73 3.78
C ALA A 93 36.31 -8.21 4.87
N ALA A 94 35.78 -7.67 5.96
CA ALA A 94 36.56 -7.12 7.06
C ALA A 94 36.00 -7.58 8.42
N PRO A 95 36.12 -8.89 8.74
CA PRO A 95 35.56 -9.47 9.96
C PRO A 95 36.28 -8.99 11.23
N ASP A 96 37.56 -8.64 11.13
CA ASP A 96 38.42 -8.29 12.27
C ASP A 96 38.25 -6.85 12.75
N VAL A 97 37.44 -6.05 12.06
CA VAL A 97 37.17 -4.66 12.45
C VAL A 97 36.26 -4.65 13.68
N PRO A 98 36.65 -3.99 14.78
CA PRO A 98 35.84 -3.93 15.99
C PRO A 98 34.48 -3.25 15.74
N PRO A 99 33.42 -3.69 16.45
CA PRO A 99 32.10 -3.09 16.32
C PRO A 99 32.13 -1.61 16.74
N ALA A 100 31.56 -0.74 15.91
CA ALA A 100 31.40 0.69 16.20
C ALA A 100 30.05 0.99 16.88
N LYS A 101 29.87 2.26 17.27
CA LYS A 101 28.68 2.76 17.98
C LYS A 101 27.38 2.58 17.19
N ASP A 102 27.43 2.71 15.87
CA ASP A 102 26.31 2.59 14.97
C ASP A 102 26.74 1.92 13.66
N ALA A 103 25.75 1.44 12.88
CA ALA A 103 25.99 0.66 11.67
C ALA A 103 26.74 1.45 10.58
N GLN A 104 26.51 2.76 10.49
CA GLN A 104 27.17 3.61 9.51
C GLN A 104 28.64 3.82 9.88
N SER A 105 28.92 4.15 11.14
CA SER A 105 30.29 4.25 11.66
C SER A 105 31.06 2.93 11.50
N HIS A 106 30.39 1.79 11.69
CA HIS A 106 31.02 0.48 11.54
C HIS A 106 31.34 0.16 10.07
N ALA A 107 30.43 0.50 9.14
CA ALA A 107 30.67 0.36 7.71
C ALA A 107 31.86 1.23 7.25
N LEU A 108 31.95 2.48 7.72
CA LEU A 108 33.07 3.37 7.41
C LEU A 108 34.40 2.85 7.96
N ALA A 109 34.42 2.31 9.18
CA ALA A 109 35.61 1.69 9.75
C ALA A 109 36.08 0.49 8.92
N ARG A 110 35.14 -0.34 8.45
CA ARG A 110 35.44 -1.48 7.55
C ARG A 110 35.97 -1.04 6.20
N ILE A 111 35.39 -0.01 5.59
CA ILE A 111 35.88 0.56 4.34
C ILE A 111 37.31 1.09 4.50
N SER A 112 37.58 1.85 5.58
CA SER A 112 38.93 2.35 5.87
C SER A 112 39.92 1.20 6.06
N TRP A 113 39.54 0.18 6.84
CA TRP A 113 40.39 -0.99 7.06
C TRP A 113 40.71 -1.71 5.75
N LEU A 114 39.71 -1.91 4.88
CA LEU A 114 39.88 -2.52 3.56
C LEU A 114 40.76 -1.70 2.62
N ALA A 115 40.78 -0.37 2.76
CA ALA A 115 41.66 0.47 1.96
C ALA A 115 43.15 0.24 2.32
N ASP A 116 43.43 0.00 3.61
CA ASP A 116 44.80 -0.15 4.12
C ASP A 116 45.28 -1.62 4.12
N HIS A 117 44.36 -2.57 4.28
CA HIS A 117 44.64 -4.00 4.50
C HIS A 117 44.01 -4.90 3.43
N GLY A 118 43.37 -4.31 2.42
CA GLY A 118 42.62 -5.03 1.40
C GLY A 118 43.49 -5.99 0.60
N GLY A 119 43.10 -7.27 0.61
CA GLY A 119 43.57 -8.31 -0.27
C GLY A 119 42.40 -9.06 -0.89
N ALA A 120 42.64 -9.77 -2.00
CA ALA A 120 41.62 -10.64 -2.57
C ALA A 120 41.50 -11.92 -1.73
N ASP A 121 40.66 -11.90 -0.69
CA ASP A 121 40.25 -13.13 0.00
C ASP A 121 39.15 -13.85 -0.81
N PRO A 122 39.44 -15.04 -1.37
CA PRO A 122 38.45 -15.79 -2.13
C PRO A 122 37.25 -16.23 -1.28
N GLN A 123 37.42 -16.44 0.03
CA GLN A 123 36.31 -16.84 0.90
C GLN A 123 35.35 -15.67 1.15
N ALA A 124 35.87 -14.48 1.42
CA ALA A 124 35.06 -13.26 1.52
C ALA A 124 34.30 -12.98 0.21
N ALA A 125 34.94 -13.17 -0.95
CA ALA A 125 34.30 -12.99 -2.25
C ALA A 125 33.13 -13.99 -2.48
N VAL A 126 33.31 -15.26 -2.11
CA VAL A 126 32.25 -16.27 -2.18
C VAL A 126 31.11 -15.93 -1.23
N ALA A 127 31.41 -15.54 0.01
CA ALA A 127 30.39 -15.17 1.00
C ALA A 127 29.57 -13.95 0.56
N ALA A 128 30.22 -12.92 0.01
CA ALA A 128 29.55 -11.74 -0.53
C ALA A 128 28.65 -12.11 -1.72
N LYS A 129 29.14 -12.94 -2.65
CA LYS A 129 28.35 -13.40 -3.79
C LYS A 129 27.13 -14.22 -3.35
N THR A 130 27.29 -15.15 -2.41
CA THR A 130 26.16 -15.91 -1.87
C THR A 130 25.13 -15.00 -1.20
N ALA A 131 25.58 -14.02 -0.40
CA ALA A 131 24.69 -13.06 0.24
C ALA A 131 23.90 -12.21 -0.78
N GLU A 132 24.50 -11.84 -1.91
CA GLU A 132 23.81 -11.15 -3.00
C GLU A 132 22.82 -12.08 -3.74
N MET A 133 23.20 -13.32 -4.01
CA MET A 133 22.37 -14.31 -4.71
C MET A 133 21.11 -14.72 -3.96
N ASP A 134 21.16 -14.65 -2.63
CA ASP A 134 20.05 -15.01 -1.73
C ASP A 134 19.34 -13.79 -1.15
N ALA A 135 19.78 -12.57 -1.49
CA ALA A 135 19.13 -11.36 -1.04
C ALA A 135 17.65 -11.36 -1.49
N PRO A 136 16.71 -10.92 -0.62
CA PRO A 136 15.29 -10.80 -0.99
C PRO A 136 15.09 -9.89 -2.21
N MET A 137 16.00 -8.95 -2.43
CA MET A 137 16.03 -8.11 -3.60
C MET A 137 16.99 -8.69 -4.63
N PRO A 138 16.52 -9.07 -5.83
CA PRO A 138 17.40 -9.62 -6.83
C PRO A 138 18.39 -8.56 -7.31
N GLY A 139 19.68 -8.83 -7.09
CA GLY A 139 20.77 -8.07 -7.71
C GLY A 139 20.84 -8.33 -9.20
N ARG A 140 21.65 -7.53 -9.91
CA ARG A 140 21.82 -7.64 -11.37
C ARG A 140 22.19 -9.06 -11.82
N ALA A 141 23.13 -9.70 -11.11
CA ALA A 141 23.54 -11.07 -11.43
C ALA A 141 22.41 -12.10 -11.25
N VAL A 142 21.47 -11.88 -10.32
CA VAL A 142 20.28 -12.74 -10.17
C VAL A 142 19.35 -12.54 -11.35
N LEU A 143 19.09 -11.29 -11.73
CA LEU A 143 18.24 -10.94 -12.86
C LEU A 143 18.78 -11.57 -14.16
N GLU A 144 20.06 -11.36 -14.47
CA GLU A 144 20.71 -11.91 -15.66
C GLU A 144 20.64 -13.45 -15.69
N ALA A 145 20.87 -14.14 -14.56
CA ALA A 145 20.78 -15.59 -14.48
C ALA A 145 19.35 -16.13 -14.63
N VAL A 146 18.33 -15.39 -14.18
CA VAL A 146 16.91 -15.74 -14.41
C VAL A 146 16.52 -15.54 -15.87
N ILE A 147 16.97 -14.44 -16.50
CA ILE A 147 16.75 -14.18 -17.94
C ILE A 147 17.38 -15.30 -18.79
N ALA A 148 18.60 -15.71 -18.43
CA ALA A 148 19.30 -16.80 -19.11
C ALA A 148 18.69 -18.19 -18.85
N GLY A 149 17.72 -18.31 -17.94
CA GLY A 149 17.10 -19.59 -17.57
C GLY A 149 18.01 -20.50 -16.73
N GLU A 150 19.12 -19.98 -16.22
CA GLU A 150 20.08 -20.72 -15.39
C GLU A 150 19.55 -20.96 -13.97
N ARG A 151 18.63 -20.10 -13.51
CA ARG A 151 17.96 -20.24 -12.22
C ARG A 151 16.55 -19.67 -12.23
N LYS A 152 15.85 -19.89 -11.11
CA LYS A 152 14.60 -19.22 -10.76
C LYS A 152 14.80 -18.24 -9.61
N PHE A 153 13.87 -17.33 -9.45
CA PHE A 153 13.78 -16.50 -8.25
C PHE A 153 13.49 -17.37 -7.03
N THR A 154 14.05 -16.98 -5.88
CA THR A 154 13.50 -17.44 -4.61
C THR A 154 12.12 -16.83 -4.38
N LYS A 155 11.32 -17.39 -3.47
CA LYS A 155 9.99 -16.84 -3.14
C LYS A 155 10.03 -15.34 -2.81
N ALA A 156 10.97 -14.93 -1.96
CA ALA A 156 11.12 -13.53 -1.58
C ALA A 156 11.52 -12.64 -2.76
N GLN A 157 12.42 -13.12 -3.63
CA GLN A 157 12.81 -12.40 -4.85
C GLN A 157 11.65 -12.25 -5.82
N LEU A 158 10.84 -13.29 -6.00
CA LEU A 158 9.67 -13.26 -6.86
C LEU A 158 8.62 -12.27 -6.34
N GLU A 159 8.27 -12.33 -5.06
CA GLU A 159 7.31 -11.42 -4.43
C GLU A 159 7.75 -9.95 -4.59
N PHE A 160 9.03 -9.67 -4.35
CA PHE A 160 9.58 -8.34 -4.54
C PHE A 160 9.55 -7.89 -6.01
N THR A 161 9.95 -8.77 -6.93
CA THR A 161 9.99 -8.49 -8.36
C THR A 161 8.59 -8.20 -8.91
N ILE A 162 7.57 -8.93 -8.46
CA ILE A 162 6.17 -8.68 -8.84
C ILE A 162 5.73 -7.30 -8.34
N ALA A 163 6.00 -6.97 -7.08
CA ALA A 163 5.65 -5.65 -6.53
C ALA A 163 6.34 -4.51 -7.31
N GLU A 164 7.60 -4.69 -7.71
CA GLU A 164 8.31 -3.71 -8.54
C GLU A 164 7.72 -3.62 -9.95
N ALA A 165 7.39 -4.75 -10.57
CA ALA A 165 6.74 -4.79 -11.88
C ALA A 165 5.37 -4.12 -11.88
N MET A 166 4.59 -4.24 -10.80
CA MET A 166 3.32 -3.50 -10.65
C MET A 166 3.54 -2.00 -10.69
N VAL A 167 4.56 -1.49 -9.99
CA VAL A 167 4.88 -0.06 -10.00
C VAL A 167 5.32 0.39 -11.40
N LEU A 168 6.18 -0.39 -12.06
CA LEU A 168 6.68 -0.04 -13.40
C LEU A 168 5.62 -0.09 -14.50
N THR A 169 4.62 -0.95 -14.34
CA THR A 169 3.47 -1.02 -15.25
C THR A 169 2.34 -0.08 -14.86
N GLY A 170 2.52 0.74 -13.82
CA GLY A 170 1.51 1.69 -13.37
C GLY A 170 0.23 1.01 -12.86
N TRP A 171 0.36 -0.13 -12.19
CA TRP A 171 -0.75 -0.96 -11.70
C TRP A 171 -1.74 -1.40 -12.78
N ALA A 172 -1.34 -1.35 -14.06
CA ALA A 172 -2.17 -1.79 -15.17
C ALA A 172 -2.44 -3.31 -15.18
N GLN A 173 -1.58 -4.08 -14.49
CA GLN A 173 -1.69 -5.53 -14.36
C GLN A 173 -1.70 -5.94 -12.89
N THR A 174 -2.52 -6.94 -12.59
CA THR A 174 -2.58 -7.60 -11.29
C THR A 174 -1.35 -8.50 -11.07
N PRO A 175 -1.02 -8.86 -9.81
CA PRO A 175 0.06 -9.80 -9.53
C PRO A 175 -0.04 -11.12 -10.31
N LEU A 176 -1.26 -11.64 -10.51
CA LEU A 176 -1.49 -12.88 -11.23
C LEU A 176 -1.16 -12.75 -12.72
N GLU A 177 -1.62 -11.67 -13.35
CA GLU A 177 -1.32 -11.40 -14.77
C GLU A 177 0.18 -11.16 -15.01
N LEU A 178 0.88 -10.57 -14.04
CA LEU A 178 2.34 -10.42 -14.07
C LEU A 178 3.05 -11.77 -13.92
N MET A 179 2.55 -12.67 -13.07
CA MET A 179 3.10 -14.02 -12.94
C MET A 179 2.93 -14.85 -14.22
N GLU A 180 1.85 -14.64 -14.97
CA GLU A 180 1.60 -15.32 -16.25
C GLU A 180 2.62 -14.94 -17.34
N GLN A 181 3.25 -13.76 -17.27
CA GLN A 181 4.34 -13.38 -18.19
C GLN A 181 5.62 -14.21 -17.95
N GLY A 182 5.79 -14.74 -16.73
CA GLY A 182 6.93 -15.55 -16.33
C GLY A 182 8.11 -14.76 -15.74
N GLU A 183 8.96 -15.48 -15.00
CA GLU A 183 10.06 -14.90 -14.23
C GLU A 183 11.13 -14.21 -15.11
N ALA A 184 11.41 -14.74 -16.30
CA ALA A 184 12.38 -14.16 -17.23
C ALA A 184 11.93 -12.77 -17.72
N TRP A 185 10.66 -12.64 -18.12
CA TRP A 185 10.08 -11.36 -18.53
C TRP A 185 10.11 -10.33 -17.40
N LEU A 186 9.75 -10.75 -16.19
CA LEU A 186 9.82 -9.91 -14.99
C LEU A 186 11.26 -9.43 -14.76
N ALA A 187 12.24 -10.32 -14.87
CA ALA A 187 13.65 -9.98 -14.71
C ALA A 187 14.15 -8.98 -15.77
N GLU A 188 13.75 -9.14 -17.03
CA GLU A 188 14.07 -8.19 -18.12
C GLU A 188 13.49 -6.81 -17.85
N LEU A 189 12.22 -6.73 -17.43
CA LEU A 189 11.54 -5.47 -17.11
C LEU A 189 12.30 -4.69 -16.02
N ILE A 190 12.65 -5.37 -14.92
CA ILE A 190 13.37 -4.75 -13.82
C ILE A 190 14.78 -4.33 -14.26
N LEU A 191 15.50 -5.22 -14.96
CA LEU A 191 16.88 -4.94 -15.39
C LEU A 191 16.95 -3.74 -16.34
N LYS A 192 15.99 -3.62 -17.27
CA LYS A 192 15.89 -2.47 -18.17
C LYS A 192 15.69 -1.17 -17.40
N ASN A 193 14.75 -1.14 -16.46
CA ASN A 193 14.52 0.04 -15.63
C ASN A 193 15.73 0.41 -14.75
N GLN A 194 16.47 -0.58 -14.26
CA GLN A 194 17.71 -0.32 -13.52
C GLN A 194 18.80 0.31 -14.40
N ALA A 195 18.88 -0.08 -15.68
CA ALA A 195 19.83 0.50 -16.63
C ALA A 195 19.48 1.95 -17.00
N ASP A 196 18.19 2.27 -17.12
CA ASP A 196 17.70 3.61 -17.48
C ASP A 196 17.82 4.63 -16.31
N ALA A 197 18.04 4.16 -15.07
CA ALA A 197 18.16 4.97 -13.86
C ALA A 197 19.62 5.41 -13.53
N VAL A 198 20.60 4.98 -14.33
CA VAL A 198 22.04 5.29 -14.18
C VAL A 198 22.46 6.34 -15.20
#